data_AF-A0AAD0XHY3-F1
#
_entry.id   AF-A0AAD0XHY3-F1
#
_cell.length_a   1.000
_cell.length_b   1.000
_cell.length_c   1.000
_cell.angle_alpha   90.00
_cell.angle_beta   90.00
_cell.angle_gamma   90.00
#
_symmetry.space_group_name_H-M   'P 1'
#
loop_
_entity.id
_entity.type
_entity.pdbx_description
1 polymer ?
#
loop_
_entity_poly.entity_id
_entity_poly.type
_entity_poly.pdbx_seq_one_letter_code
_entity_poly.pdbx_strand_id
1 'polypeptide(L)' 'MDNLIGAALGLLRYLAVNTIFYAIGGVLLKLLTLGRYPRWLPLRQGHWRQQAQDFELVALLGLLATVALVILAAHLLN' A
#
# COMPACT_ATOMS: atom_id res chain seq x y z
N MET A 1 -30.93 5.99 -1.09
CA MET A 1 -29.96 5.57 -0.04
C MET A 1 -28.97 4.54 -0.58
N ASP A 2 -29.35 3.80 -1.62
CA ASP A 2 -28.54 2.77 -2.29
C ASP A 2 -27.24 3.29 -2.90
N ASN A 3 -27.24 4.52 -3.43
CA ASN A 3 -26.02 5.14 -3.99
C ASN A 3 -24.96 5.48 -2.93
N LEU A 4 -25.37 5.86 -1.72
CA LEU A 4 -24.43 6.18 -0.63
C LEU A 4 -23.81 4.89 -0.05
N ILE A 5 -24.61 3.83 0.05
CA ILE A 5 -24.13 2.52 0.48
C ILE A 5 -23.16 1.94 -0.57
N GLY A 6 -23.50 2.05 -1.86
CA GLY A 6 -22.60 1.66 -2.95
C GLY A 6 -21.28 2.45 -2.97
N ALA A 7 -21.35 3.78 -2.76
CA ALA A 7 -20.16 4.63 -2.66
C ALA A 7 -19.30 4.27 -1.44
N ALA A 8 -19.92 4.05 -0.28
CA ALA A 8 -19.22 3.65 0.94
C ALA A 8 -18.55 2.27 0.79
N LEU A 9 -19.23 1.31 0.18
CA LEU A 9 -18.68 -0.02 -0.10
C LEU A 9 -17.51 0.07 -1.10
N GLY A 10 -17.63 0.90 -2.13
CA GLY A 10 -16.56 1.18 -3.09
C GLY A 10 -15.35 1.82 -2.43
N LEU A 11 -15.55 2.79 -1.55
CA LEU A 11 -14.50 3.44 -0.77
C LEU A 11 -13.82 2.44 0.17
N LEU A 12 -14.60 1.60 0.86
CA LEU A 12 -14.09 0.57 1.77
C LEU A 12 -13.25 -0.46 1.01
N ARG A 13 -13.72 -0.91 -0.17
CA ARG A 13 -12.99 -1.82 -1.04
C ARG A 13 -11.69 -1.20 -1.52
N TYR A 14 -11.74 0.06 -1.95
CA TYR A 14 -10.54 0.81 -2.35
C TYR A 14 -9.53 0.91 -1.20
N LEU A 15 -9.98 1.30 0.00
CA LEU A 15 -9.15 1.37 1.21
C LEU A 15 -8.55 0.01 1.57
N ALA A 16 -9.35 -1.06 1.52
CA ALA A 16 -8.89 -2.42 1.83
C ALA A 16 -7.81 -2.88 0.85
N VAL A 17 -8.03 -2.67 -0.46
CA VAL A 17 -7.05 -3.02 -1.50
C VAL A 17 -5.76 -2.21 -1.33
N ASN A 18 -5.87 -0.90 -1.09
CA ASN A 18 -4.71 -0.04 -0.89
C ASN A 18 -3.92 -0.43 0.38
N THR A 19 -4.62 -0.86 1.43
CA THR A 19 -4.00 -1.38 2.67
C THR A 19 -3.22 -2.67 2.42
N ILE A 20 -3.74 -3.58 1.58
CA ILE A 20 -3.02 -4.81 1.21
C ILE A 20 -1.72 -4.46 0.48
N PHE A 21 -1.77 -3.59 -0.51
CA PHE A 21 -0.56 -3.17 -1.23
C PHE A 21 0.41 -2.41 -0.34
N TYR A 22 -0.09 -1.55 0.56
CA TYR A 22 0.75 -0.91 1.57
C TYR A 22 1.45 -1.94 2.47
N ALA A 23 0.76 -2.98 2.90
CA ALA A 23 1.37 -4.05 3.70
C ALA A 23 2.48 -4.78 2.93
N ILE A 24 2.23 -5.11 1.66
CA ILE A 24 3.23 -5.75 0.78
C ILE A 24 4.44 -4.82 0.56
N GLY A 25 4.20 -3.57 0.19
CA GLY A 25 5.25 -2.57 -0.02
C GLY A 25 6.02 -2.25 1.26
N GLY A 26 5.33 -2.21 2.40
CA GLY A 26 5.92 -2.03 3.72
C GLY A 26 6.82 -3.20 4.12
N VAL A 27 6.38 -4.44 3.93
CA VAL A 27 7.21 -5.64 4.14
C VAL A 27 8.43 -5.62 3.23
N LEU A 28 8.24 -5.29 1.95
CA LEU A 28 9.34 -5.21 0.98
C LEU A 28 10.36 -4.14 1.38
N LEU A 29 9.92 -2.93 1.71
CA LEU A 29 10.80 -1.86 2.19
C LEU A 29 11.49 -2.24 3.49
N LYS A 30 10.81 -2.94 4.38
CA LYS A 30 11.40 -3.42 5.64
C LYS A 30 12.50 -4.45 5.37
N LEU A 31 12.32 -5.33 4.39
CA LEU A 31 13.35 -6.28 3.97
C LEU A 31 14.54 -5.56 3.31
N LEU A 32 14.26 -4.66 2.36
CA LEU A 32 15.29 -3.93 1.62
C LEU A 32 16.10 -2.97 2.49
N THR A 33 15.48 -2.36 3.50
CA THR A 33 16.11 -1.37 4.37
C THR A 33 16.55 -1.93 5.72
N LEU A 34 16.56 -3.26 5.89
CA LEU A 34 16.92 -3.94 7.14
C LEU A 34 16.12 -3.43 8.36
N GLY A 35 14.83 -3.19 8.18
CA GLY A 35 13.94 -2.75 9.26
C GLY A 35 13.88 -1.23 9.46
N ARG A 36 14.60 -0.44 8.66
CA ARG A 36 14.72 1.01 8.87
C ARG A 36 13.50 1.83 8.38
N TYR A 37 12.73 1.28 7.43
CA TYR A 37 11.49 1.83 6.91
C TYR A 37 10.38 0.75 6.85
N PRO A 38 9.09 1.12 6.90
CA PRO A 38 8.54 2.47 7.13
C PRO A 38 8.65 2.88 8.60
N ARG A 39 9.08 4.13 8.86
CA ARG A 39 9.13 4.68 10.22
C ARG A 39 7.72 5.01 10.67
N TRP A 40 7.31 4.42 11.79
CA TRP A 40 6.09 4.80 12.50
C TRP A 40 6.35 6.13 13.21
N LEU A 41 6.30 7.23 12.44
CA LEU A 41 6.37 8.57 13.02
C LEU A 41 5.08 8.85 13.79
N PRO A 42 5.17 9.35 15.03
CA PRO A 42 3.98 9.74 15.78
C PRO A 42 3.23 10.82 15.01
N LEU A 43 1.90 10.71 14.97
CA LEU A 43 0.94 11.66 14.37
C LEU A 43 1.00 13.01 15.11
N ARG A 44 2.14 13.72 15.05
CA ARG A 44 2.29 15.06 15.59
C ARG A 44 1.79 16.07 14.57
N GLN A 45 0.92 16.94 15.05
CA GLN A 45 0.17 17.97 14.33
C GLN A 45 1.07 18.69 13.31
N GLY A 46 0.76 18.52 12.02
CA GLY A 46 1.47 19.18 10.91
C GLY A 46 1.95 18.24 9.78
N HIS A 47 2.19 16.96 10.06
CA HIS A 47 2.80 16.03 9.09
C HIS A 47 1.80 15.09 8.39
N TRP A 48 0.50 15.27 8.60
CA TRP A 48 -0.56 14.38 8.08
C TRP A 48 -0.55 14.26 6.56
N ARG A 49 -0.25 15.34 5.82
CA ARG A 49 -0.13 15.30 4.36
C ARG A 49 1.09 14.50 3.90
N GLN A 50 2.23 14.68 4.56
CA GLN A 50 3.44 13.92 4.25
C GLN A 50 3.26 12.44 4.57
N GLN A 51 2.61 12.12 5.69
CA GLN A 51 2.32 10.74 6.07
C GLN A 51 1.32 10.07 5.11
N ALA A 52 0.34 10.82 4.59
CA ALA A 52 -0.56 10.34 3.54
C ALA A 52 0.17 10.09 2.21
N GLN A 53 1.08 10.99 1.82
CA GLN A 53 1.92 10.81 0.62
C GLN A 53 2.87 9.61 0.76
N ASP A 54 3.51 9.43 1.91
CA ASP A 54 4.33 8.25 2.19
C ASP A 54 3.49 6.96 2.12
N PHE A 55 2.25 7.00 2.60
CA PHE A 55 1.34 5.86 2.51
C PHE A 55 1.02 5.48 1.07
N GLU A 56 0.67 6.46 0.23
CA GLU A 56 0.42 6.24 -1.19
C GLU A 56 1.66 5.72 -1.93
N LEU A 57 2.85 6.27 -1.64
CA LEU A 57 4.11 5.83 -2.24
C LEU A 57 4.45 4.38 -1.88
N VAL A 58 4.29 4.01 -0.60
CA VAL A 58 4.52 2.63 -0.15
C VAL A 58 3.51 1.66 -0.78
N ALA A 59 2.25 2.06 -0.90
CA ALA A 59 1.24 1.24 -1.56
C ALA A 59 1.51 1.07 -3.06
N LEU A 60 1.92 2.14 -3.75
CA LEU A 60 2.32 2.09 -5.16
C LEU A 60 3.52 1.16 -5.37
N LEU A 61 4.50 1.20 -4.47
CA LEU A 61 5.65 0.30 -4.49
C LEU A 61 5.23 -1.16 -4.25
N GLY A 62 4.31 -1.40 -3.32
CA GLY A 62 3.73 -2.73 -3.11
C GLY A 62 2.95 -3.25 -4.32
N LEU A 63 2.24 -2.38 -5.03
CA LEU A 63 1.57 -2.72 -6.29
C LEU A 63 2.58 -3.09 -7.38
N LEU A 64 3.61 -2.27 -7.59
CA LEU A 64 4.69 -2.58 -8.55
C LEU A 64 5.40 -3.89 -8.21
N ALA A 65 5.68 -4.13 -6.94
CA ALA A 65 6.28 -5.37 -6.49
C ALA A 65 5.38 -6.58 -6.77
N THR A 66 4.08 -6.46 -6.49
CA THR A 66 3.11 -7.52 -6.79
C THR A 66 3.04 -7.81 -8.28
N VAL A 67 3.00 -6.78 -9.13
CA VAL A 67 3.02 -6.92 -10.59
C VAL A 67 4.31 -7.62 -11.05
N ALA A 68 5.47 -7.19 -10.56
CA ALA A 68 6.75 -7.81 -10.90
C ALA A 68 6.79 -9.29 -10.48
N LEU A 69 6.23 -9.63 -9.32
CA LEU A 69 6.18 -10.99 -8.78
C LEU A 69 5.24 -11.88 -9.62
N VAL A 70 4.10 -11.34 -10.08
CA VAL A 70 3.19 -12.03 -11.01
C VAL A 70 3.85 -12.27 -12.36
N ILE A 71 4.55 -11.28 -12.92
CA ILE A 71 5.30 -11.43 -14.16
C ILE A 71 6.39 -12.49 -14.02
N LEU A 72 7.16 -12.45 -12.92
CA LEU A 72 8.20 -13.43 -12.64
C LEU A 72 7.61 -14.84 -12.51
N ALA A 73 6.49 -15.00 -11.79
CA ALA A 73 5.80 -16.27 -11.66
C ALA A 73 5.30 -16.80 -13.01
N ALA A 74 4.69 -15.93 -13.83
CA ALA A 74 4.25 -16.28 -15.18
C ALA A 74 5.43 -16.71 -16.06
N HIS A 75 6.58 -16.05 -15.93
CA HIS A 75 7.78 -16.42 -16.66
C HIS A 75 8.39 -17.75 -16.20
N LEU A 76 8.37 -18.04 -14.89
CA LEU A 76 8.88 -19.30 -14.34
C LEU A 76 7.97 -20.51 -14.61
N LEU A 77 6.66 -20.27 -14.80
CA LEU A 77 5.67 -21.29 -15.10
C LEU A 77 5.54 -21.59 -16.61
N ASN A 78 6.21 -20.80 -17.46
CA ASN A 78 6.19 -20.92 -18.91
C ASN A 78 7.52 -21.45 -19.44
#